data_AF-A0A377I188-F1
#
_entry.id   AF-A0A377I188-F1
#
_cell.length_a   1.000
_cell.length_b   1.000
_cell.length_c   1.000
_cell.angle_alpha   90.00
_cell.angle_beta   90.00
_cell.angle_gamma   90.00
#
_symmetry.space_group_name_H-M   'P 1'
#
loop_
_entity.id
_entity.type
_entity.pdbx_description
1 polymer ?
#
loop_
_entity_poly.entity_id
_entity_poly.type
_entity_poly.pdbx_seq_one_letter_code
_entity_poly.pdbx_strand_id
1 'polypeptide(L)' 'MTTSQSEATQEKTNLPERERERIKQAILNSVARNTNYPPDELAKLTCDVICLIDSYKY' A
#
# COMPACT_ATOMS: atom_id res chain seq x y z
N MET A 1 8.41 30.10 26.56
CA MET A 1 7.31 29.24 27.06
C MET A 1 6.05 29.80 26.42
N THR A 2 5.50 29.20 25.37
CA THR A 2 4.70 27.98 25.43
C THR A 2 4.82 27.13 24.17
N THR A 3 4.96 25.84 24.40
CA THR A 3 4.87 24.72 23.46
C THR A 3 3.48 24.58 22.85
N SER A 4 3.40 23.79 21.77
CA SER A 4 2.25 22.99 21.28
C SER A 4 1.62 23.57 20.02
N GLN A 5 1.38 22.82 18.96
CA GLN A 5 1.48 21.38 18.74
C GLN A 5 1.54 21.20 17.23
N SER A 6 2.44 20.33 16.77
CA SER A 6 2.43 19.78 15.42
C SER A 6 1.14 18.99 15.25
N GLU A 7 0.11 19.63 14.70
CA GLU A 7 -1.02 18.94 14.10
C GLU A 7 -0.49 18.26 12.84
N ALA A 8 0.01 17.04 13.01
CA ALA A 8 0.09 16.08 11.94
C ALA A 8 -1.33 15.86 11.45
N THR A 9 -1.72 16.65 10.45
CA THR A 9 -2.99 16.52 9.75
C THR A 9 -3.12 15.06 9.35
N GLN A 10 -3.98 14.33 10.04
CA GLN A 10 -4.47 13.05 9.54
C GLN A 10 -5.32 13.37 8.31
N GLU A 11 -4.66 13.71 7.21
CA GLU A 11 -5.25 13.54 5.90
C GLU A 11 -5.61 12.07 5.83
N LYS A 12 -6.91 11.79 5.93
CA LYS A 12 -7.46 10.54 5.44
C LYS A 12 -6.88 10.40 4.04
N THR A 13 -5.91 9.51 3.90
CA THR A 13 -5.18 9.25 2.67
C THR A 13 -6.19 8.67 1.70
N ASN A 14 -6.95 9.55 1.07
CA ASN A 14 -8.01 9.19 0.16
C ASN A 14 -7.31 8.75 -1.12
N LEU A 15 -7.23 7.45 -1.34
CA LEU A 15 -6.61 6.89 -2.54
C LEU A 15 -7.74 6.55 -3.53
N PRO A 16 -7.88 7.33 -4.62
CA PRO A 16 -8.93 7.08 -5.61
C PRO A 16 -8.85 5.66 -6.14
N GLU A 17 -9.99 5.04 -6.45
CA GLU A 17 -10.06 3.65 -6.91
C GLU A 17 -9.14 3.38 -8.10
N ARG A 18 -9.09 4.29 -9.07
CA ARG A 18 -8.17 4.21 -10.21
C ARG A 18 -6.70 4.13 -9.77
N GLU A 19 -6.30 4.92 -8.77
CA GLU A 19 -4.92 4.90 -8.28
C GLU A 19 -4.64 3.63 -7.47
N ARG A 20 -5.60 3.13 -6.67
CA ARG A 20 -5.49 1.82 -6.01
C ARG A 20 -5.25 0.70 -7.02
N GLU A 21 -6.03 0.67 -8.11
CA GLU A 21 -5.92 -0.34 -9.15
C GLU A 21 -4.56 -0.28 -9.87
N ARG A 22 -4.09 0.93 -10.21
CA ARG A 22 -2.75 1.14 -10.80
C ARG A 22 -1.63 0.61 -9.91
N ILE A 23 -1.70 0.89 -8.62
CA ILE A 23 -0.68 0.43 -7.66
C ILE A 23 -0.70 -1.10 -7.54
N LYS A 24 -1.89 -1.72 -7.46
CA LYS A 24 -2.02 -3.18 -7.45
C LYS A 24 -1.40 -3.82 -8.70
N GLN A 25 -1.69 -3.28 -9.89
CA GLN A 25 -1.11 -3.79 -11.14
C GLN A 25 0.42 -3.65 -11.15
N ALA A 26 0.96 -2.53 -10.67
CA ALA A 26 2.41 -2.33 -10.58
C ALA A 26 3.07 -3.35 -9.64
N ILE A 27 2.46 -3.63 -8.49
CA ILE A 27 2.94 -4.65 -7.54
C ILE A 27 2.91 -6.03 -8.16
N LEU A 28 1.79 -6.43 -8.77
CA LEU A 28 1.66 -7.74 -9.41
C LEU A 28 2.70 -7.93 -10.53
N ASN A 29 2.93 -6.89 -11.35
CA ASN A 29 3.96 -6.93 -12.39
C ASN A 29 5.37 -7.01 -11.80
N SER A 30 5.64 -6.38 -10.66
CA SER A 30 6.92 -6.49 -9.96
C SER A 30 7.14 -7.90 -9.40
N VAL A 31 6.13 -8.43 -8.72
CA VAL A 31 6.11 -9.77 -8.14
C VAL A 31 6.31 -10.85 -9.19
N ALA A 32 5.60 -10.76 -10.33
CA ALA A 32 5.73 -11.70 -11.44
C ALA A 32 7.15 -11.75 -12.03
N ARG A 33 7.94 -10.68 -11.88
CA ARG A 33 9.33 -10.60 -12.36
C ARG A 33 10.34 -11.00 -11.30
N ASN A 34 9.92 -11.18 -10.04
CA ASN A 34 10.82 -11.48 -8.93
C ASN A 34 10.82 -12.99 -8.62
N THR A 35 11.65 -13.74 -9.33
CA THR A 35 11.78 -15.20 -9.16
C THR A 35 12.78 -15.60 -8.08
N ASN A 36 13.38 -14.63 -7.37
CA ASN A 36 14.42 -14.88 -6.37
C ASN A 36 13.87 -15.06 -4.95
N TYR A 37 12.55 -14.95 -4.77
CA TYR A 37 11.89 -15.13 -3.49
C TYR A 37 11.21 -16.51 -3.39
N PRO A 38 11.13 -17.10 -2.19
CA PRO A 38 10.25 -18.25 -1.93
C PRO A 38 8.81 -17.92 -2.35
N PRO A 39 8.14 -18.77 -3.15
CA PRO A 39 6.80 -18.47 -3.66
C PRO A 39 5.75 -18.22 -2.58
N ASP A 40 5.87 -18.92 -1.45
CA ASP A 40 4.98 -18.82 -0.29
C ASP A 40 5.16 -17.51 0.48
N GLU A 41 6.39 -17.04 0.65
CA GLU A 41 6.69 -15.74 1.25
C GLU A 41 6.25 -14.60 0.34
N LEU A 42 6.54 -14.73 -0.96
CA LEU A 42 6.13 -13.76 -1.97
C LEU A 42 4.61 -13.62 -2.05
N ALA A 43 3.87 -14.74 -1.98
CA ALA A 43 2.41 -14.74 -1.95
C ALA A 43 1.86 -14.03 -0.69
N LYS A 44 2.40 -14.32 0.50
CA LYS A 44 1.99 -13.66 1.75
C LYS A 44 2.19 -12.15 1.69
N LEU A 45 3.39 -11.71 1.32
CA LEU A 45 3.72 -10.29 1.19
C LEU A 45 2.82 -9.58 0.16
N THR A 46 2.56 -10.24 -0.97
CA THR A 46 1.68 -9.69 -2.00
C THR A 46 0.25 -9.52 -1.48
N CYS A 47 -0.28 -10.52 -0.77
CA CYS A 47 -1.59 -10.44 -0.13
C CYS A 47 -1.68 -9.30 0.89
N ASP A 48 -0.69 -9.19 1.79
CA ASP A 48 -0.66 -8.15 2.83
C ASP A 48 -0.69 -6.75 2.22
N VAL A 49 0.09 -6.51 1.16
CA VAL A 49 0.13 -5.22 0.48
C VAL A 49 -1.17 -4.92 -0.26
N ILE A 50 -1.78 -5.91 -0.92
CA ILE A 50 -3.08 -5.72 -1.59
C ILE A 50 -4.17 -5.37 -0.57
N CYS A 51 -4.21 -6.08 0.56
CA CYS A 51 -5.14 -5.79 1.66
C CYS A 51 -4.93 -4.38 2.24
N LEU A 52 -3.67 -3.95 2.40
CA LEU A 52 -3.35 -2.59 2.81
C LEU A 52 -3.88 -1.57 1.81
N ILE A 53 -3.71 -1.82 0.50
CA ILE A 53 -4.22 -0.92 -0.54
C ILE A 53 -5.75 -0.85 -0.48
N ASP A 54 -6.43 -1.97 -0.29
CA ASP A 54 -7.89 -2.01 -0.17
C ASP A 54 -8.42 -1.33 1.10
N SER A 55 -7.58 -1.14 2.12
CA SER A 55 -7.96 -0.43 3.33
C SER A 55 -8.07 1.09 3.15
N TYR A 56 -7.49 1.65 2.07
CA TYR A 56 -7.61 3.08 1.77
C TYR A 56 -9.06 3.42 1.41
N LYS A 57 -9.66 4.29 2.23
CA LYS A 57 -11.00 4.83 2.01
C LYS A 57 -10.96 6.04 1.06
N TYR A 58 -12.12 6.45 0.55
CA TYR A 58 -12.33 7.66 -0.23
C TYR A 58 -12.91 8.78 0.63
#